data_AF-A0A7Y5PMF8-F1
#
_entry.id   AF-A0A7Y5PMF8-F1
#
_cell.length_a   1.000
_cell.length_b   1.000
_cell.length_c   1.000
_cell.angle_alpha   90.00
_cell.angle_beta   90.00
_cell.angle_gamma   90.00
#
_symmetry.space_group_name_H-M   'P 1'
#
loop_
_entity.id
_entity.type
_entity.pdbx_description
1 polymer ?
#
loop_
_entity_poly.entity_id
_entity_poly.type
_entity_poly.pdbx_seq_one_letter_code
_entity_poly.pdbx_strand_id
1 'polypeptide(L)'
;MTHMPLPRPVRPASSPRIIALAVPLLLALAGGDAGAQAKWPPEQSNPKPMKDDVVLPLPCGGALALRMVRLPGADPLDDRRVRLGDTDARLAYTEGQRSDYVGGGFVDPAAKTQRYYLIGKYELTRLQYAAVMAAPGACPAPNDDARLPVTGVSWSEAVAFTGRLSDWLVKNAGRELPSDDGSPGFVRLPTEGEWEFAARGGIAVTDTVFEQRTPPMPEGIARHVWHAGTESSNNELNAVGLLLPNPLGLFDMLGNAGELVLDAFRLNKHSRLHGQAGGYMVKGGDFRTPAAGMRSAARTEFVPVDKTGERRDKAVGFRVVVVPAAVTSPQRIQTLRASWDRLGALGGGDAAAQPMADPGKEIEALARAVEDPALKRRIEGIGSALRAGIQARNEQRDRSAKSELRVGAYLAQKLVEDRAKLANLEAIIAGPLPETVKKDARERLVAGQSALDGTLNYMIETIKQIGLDYPDATAQGQAEVLKREFEARSVAAYAPLVDLVQRFARTARQGQPVRRDEVLAELAKAATPAKR
;
A
#
# COMPACT_ATOMS: atom_id res chain seq x y z
N MET A 1 -50.98 49.20 -56.48
CA MET A 1 -51.13 47.95 -57.26
C MET A 1 -51.19 46.82 -56.22
N THR A 2 -52.21 45.99 -56.03
CA THR A 2 -53.60 45.82 -56.55
C THR A 2 -54.25 44.69 -55.69
N HIS A 3 -55.55 44.50 -55.45
CA HIS A 3 -56.84 45.01 -55.96
C HIS A 3 -57.90 45.10 -54.81
N MET A 4 -59.15 45.43 -55.13
CA MET A 4 -60.39 45.25 -54.32
C MET A 4 -60.98 43.81 -54.52
N PRO A 5 -62.07 43.29 -53.85
CA PRO A 5 -63.19 44.01 -53.22
C PRO A 5 -63.88 43.39 -51.95
N LEU A 6 -64.99 44.03 -51.52
CA LEU A 6 -66.05 43.62 -50.57
C LEU A 6 -67.18 42.82 -51.31
N PRO A 7 -68.18 42.09 -50.71
CA PRO A 7 -69.06 42.54 -49.59
C PRO A 7 -69.77 41.53 -48.62
N ARG A 8 -70.33 42.09 -47.53
CA ARG A 8 -71.53 41.86 -46.64
C ARG A 8 -72.51 40.62 -46.84
N PRO A 9 -73.61 40.43 -46.02
CA PRO A 9 -73.73 40.16 -44.55
C PRO A 9 -74.84 39.11 -44.16
N VAL A 10 -74.86 38.55 -42.93
CA VAL A 10 -76.11 37.97 -42.30
C VAL A 10 -76.14 38.24 -40.77
N ARG A 11 -77.33 38.17 -40.14
CA ARG A 11 -77.73 38.77 -38.84
C ARG A 11 -78.08 37.70 -37.73
N PRO A 12 -78.61 38.03 -36.52
CA PRO A 12 -78.12 37.42 -35.26
C PRO A 12 -79.15 36.68 -34.37
N ALA A 13 -78.67 36.08 -33.27
CA ALA A 13 -79.40 35.75 -32.03
C ALA A 13 -78.36 35.41 -30.92
N SER A 14 -78.51 35.57 -29.59
CA SER A 14 -79.26 36.46 -28.69
C SER A 14 -79.06 35.94 -27.24
N SER A 15 -78.21 36.61 -26.43
CA SER A 15 -78.30 36.68 -24.93
C SER A 15 -78.13 35.38 -24.08
N PRO A 16 -77.93 35.46 -22.73
CA PRO A 16 -77.80 36.64 -21.84
C PRO A 16 -76.49 36.68 -20.99
N ARG A 17 -76.34 37.75 -20.21
CA ARG A 17 -75.28 37.92 -19.18
C ARG A 17 -75.70 37.30 -17.84
N ILE A 18 -74.75 36.76 -17.09
CA ILE A 18 -74.89 36.51 -15.64
C ILE A 18 -73.80 37.28 -14.88
N ILE A 19 -74.18 37.81 -13.72
CA ILE A 19 -73.40 38.72 -12.87
C ILE A 19 -72.45 37.90 -11.99
N ALA A 20 -71.18 38.32 -11.90
CA ALA A 20 -70.22 37.77 -10.96
C ALA A 20 -70.41 38.38 -9.57
N LEU A 21 -70.57 37.54 -8.54
CA LEU A 21 -70.43 37.91 -7.14
C LEU A 21 -69.18 37.25 -6.55
N ALA A 22 -68.40 37.99 -5.78
CA ALA A 22 -67.16 37.50 -5.19
C ALA A 22 -67.40 36.74 -3.88
N VAL A 23 -66.64 35.68 -3.66
CA VAL A 23 -66.48 34.98 -2.38
C VAL A 23 -64.97 34.76 -2.17
N PRO A 24 -64.39 35.08 -1.00
CA PRO A 24 -62.94 35.05 -0.83
C PRO A 24 -62.40 33.61 -0.77
N LEU A 25 -61.51 33.27 -1.68
CA LEU A 25 -60.76 32.02 -1.62
C LEU A 25 -59.61 32.18 -0.61
N LEU A 26 -59.73 31.52 0.55
CA LEU A 26 -58.57 31.35 1.44
C LEU A 26 -57.48 30.58 0.70
N LEU A 27 -56.35 31.23 0.42
CA LEU A 27 -55.13 30.52 0.07
C LEU A 27 -54.65 29.76 1.31
N ALA A 28 -55.02 28.48 1.38
CA ALA A 28 -54.24 27.52 2.15
C ALA A 28 -52.86 27.45 1.49
N LEU A 29 -51.87 28.09 2.11
CA LEU A 29 -50.46 27.86 1.81
C LEU A 29 -50.15 26.41 2.19
N ALA A 30 -50.32 25.51 1.23
CA ALA A 30 -49.70 24.20 1.26
C ALA A 30 -48.19 24.41 1.11
N GLY A 31 -47.54 24.78 2.22
CA GLY A 31 -46.11 24.58 2.37
C GLY A 31 -45.86 23.10 2.18
N GLY A 32 -45.28 22.73 1.05
CA GLY A 32 -44.80 21.38 0.81
C GLY A 32 -43.62 21.14 1.75
N ASP A 33 -43.90 20.64 2.94
CA ASP A 33 -42.87 20.02 3.77
C ASP A 33 -42.17 18.97 2.90
N ALA A 34 -40.87 19.17 2.66
CA ALA A 34 -40.01 18.15 2.08
C ALA A 34 -39.92 17.02 3.12
N GLY A 35 -40.86 16.07 3.00
CA GLY A 35 -41.14 15.09 4.04
C GLY A 35 -39.88 14.37 4.50
N ALA A 36 -39.58 14.47 5.80
CA ALA A 36 -38.45 13.78 6.39
C ALA A 36 -38.57 12.28 6.13
N GLN A 37 -37.62 11.73 5.36
CA GLN A 37 -37.58 10.31 5.02
C GLN A 37 -37.59 9.48 6.32
N ALA A 38 -38.50 8.52 6.42
CA ALA A 38 -38.61 7.67 7.61
C ALA A 38 -37.29 6.94 7.88
N LYS A 39 -36.80 7.03 9.12
CA LYS A 39 -35.59 6.33 9.56
C LYS A 39 -35.82 4.82 9.58
N TRP A 40 -34.80 4.03 9.23
CA TRP A 40 -34.87 2.58 9.37
C TRP A 40 -34.94 2.18 10.85
N PRO A 41 -35.53 1.01 11.17
CA PRO A 41 -35.40 0.41 12.49
C PRO A 41 -33.90 0.27 12.85
N PRO A 42 -33.47 0.65 14.07
CA PRO A 42 -32.05 0.69 14.43
C PRO A 42 -31.29 -0.63 14.20
N GLU A 43 -31.96 -1.76 14.42
CA GLU A 43 -31.42 -3.11 14.23
C GLU A 43 -31.07 -3.46 12.77
N GLN A 44 -31.63 -2.73 11.79
CA GLN A 44 -31.26 -2.86 10.37
C GLN A 44 -29.91 -2.20 10.05
N SER A 45 -29.44 -1.28 10.90
CA SER A 45 -28.18 -0.55 10.72
C SER A 45 -27.10 -0.92 11.76
N ASN A 46 -27.52 -1.29 12.97
CA ASN A 46 -26.65 -1.69 14.07
C ASN A 46 -27.35 -2.70 15.02
N PRO A 47 -27.40 -4.00 14.67
CA PRO A 47 -28.10 -5.01 15.47
C PRO A 47 -27.48 -5.30 16.86
N LYS A 48 -26.23 -4.88 17.11
CA LYS A 48 -25.51 -5.06 18.38
C LYS A 48 -24.87 -3.73 18.83
N PRO A 49 -25.66 -2.70 19.20
CA PRO A 49 -25.13 -1.38 19.52
C PRO A 49 -24.14 -1.42 20.70
N MET A 50 -23.04 -0.69 20.58
CA MET A 50 -22.03 -0.51 21.63
C MET A 50 -21.80 0.99 21.89
N LYS A 51 -21.38 1.33 23.11
CA LYS A 51 -21.22 2.71 23.58
C LYS A 51 -20.36 3.58 22.66
N ASP A 52 -19.28 3.03 22.12
CA ASP A 52 -18.28 3.76 21.33
C ASP A 52 -18.42 3.52 19.82
N ASP A 53 -19.62 3.16 19.34
CA ASP A 53 -19.90 3.05 17.91
C ASP A 53 -19.95 4.45 17.28
N VAL A 54 -19.27 4.63 16.15
CA VAL A 54 -19.49 5.80 15.29
C VAL A 54 -20.54 5.42 14.27
N VAL A 55 -21.68 6.11 14.27
CA VAL A 55 -22.80 5.84 13.37
C VAL A 55 -22.91 6.99 12.39
N LEU A 56 -22.67 6.72 11.10
CA LEU A 56 -22.86 7.69 10.03
C LEU A 56 -24.21 7.44 9.35
N PRO A 57 -24.96 8.49 8.95
CA PRO A 57 -26.20 8.32 8.22
C PRO A 57 -25.94 7.80 6.80
N LEU A 58 -26.96 7.19 6.21
CA LEU A 58 -26.99 6.79 4.80
C LEU A 58 -28.19 7.47 4.11
N PRO A 59 -28.24 7.43 2.77
CA PRO A 59 -29.47 7.72 2.05
C PRO A 59 -30.66 6.90 2.59
N CYS A 60 -31.87 7.36 2.29
CA CYS A 60 -33.10 6.63 2.58
C CYS A 60 -33.41 6.38 4.08
N GLY A 61 -32.77 7.13 4.99
CA GLY A 61 -33.03 7.04 6.43
C GLY A 61 -32.26 5.92 7.15
N GLY A 62 -31.34 5.26 6.45
CA GLY A 62 -30.46 4.24 7.02
C GLY A 62 -29.23 4.80 7.74
N ALA A 63 -28.40 3.90 8.27
CA ALA A 63 -27.11 4.25 8.85
C ALA A 63 -26.06 3.14 8.68
N LEU A 64 -24.80 3.51 8.87
CA LEU A 64 -23.62 2.64 8.86
C LEU A 64 -22.93 2.71 10.22
N ALA A 65 -22.86 1.57 10.92
CA ALA A 65 -22.13 1.46 12.18
C ALA A 65 -20.65 1.13 11.93
N LEU A 66 -19.78 1.91 12.56
CA LEU A 66 -18.32 1.82 12.47
C LEU A 66 -17.70 1.66 13.86
N ARG A 67 -16.56 0.97 13.94
CA ARG A 67 -15.69 0.93 15.12
C ARG A 67 -14.43 1.75 14.88
N MET A 68 -13.92 2.36 15.94
CA MET A 68 -12.65 3.08 15.92
C MET A 68 -11.47 2.13 16.16
N VAL A 69 -10.59 1.99 15.16
CA VAL A 69 -9.34 1.23 15.29
C VAL A 69 -8.22 2.19 15.64
N ARG A 70 -7.76 2.14 16.89
CA ARG A 70 -6.73 3.03 17.44
C ARG A 70 -5.33 2.46 17.27
N LEU A 71 -4.36 3.35 17.09
CA LEU A 71 -2.93 3.07 17.01
C LEU A 71 -2.18 4.14 17.82
N PRO A 72 -1.06 3.80 18.50
CA PRO A 72 -0.19 4.81 19.09
C PRO A 72 0.42 5.68 17.99
N GLY A 73 0.49 6.99 18.22
CA GLY A 73 1.05 7.96 17.29
C GLY A 73 0.48 9.36 17.54
N ALA A 74 1.32 10.38 17.43
CA ALA A 74 0.94 11.79 17.47
C ALA A 74 1.27 12.47 16.12
N ASP A 75 2.41 12.12 15.52
CA ASP A 75 2.89 12.66 14.26
C ASP A 75 2.08 12.11 13.07
N PRO A 76 1.83 12.89 12.00
CA PRO A 76 1.24 12.36 10.77
C PRO A 76 2.07 11.28 10.05
N LEU A 77 3.36 11.13 10.38
CA LEU A 77 4.21 10.02 9.90
C LEU A 77 4.36 8.86 10.90
N ASP A 78 3.71 8.91 12.07
CA ASP A 78 3.75 7.79 13.02
C ASP A 78 2.92 6.61 12.50
N ASP A 79 3.54 5.44 12.46
CA ASP A 79 2.89 4.16 12.18
C ASP A 79 3.22 3.11 13.26
N ARG A 80 2.48 2.00 13.24
CA ARG A 80 2.81 0.79 14.00
C ARG A 80 3.31 -0.26 13.02
N ARG A 81 4.58 -0.63 13.16
CA ARG A 81 5.11 -1.87 12.58
C ARG A 81 4.39 -3.08 13.20
N VAL A 82 3.86 -3.95 12.35
CA VAL A 82 3.16 -5.18 12.73
C VAL A 82 3.72 -6.39 11.97
N ARG A 83 3.48 -7.59 12.49
CA ARG A 83 3.84 -8.86 11.83
C ARG A 83 2.56 -9.56 11.38
N LEU A 84 2.33 -9.57 10.07
CA LEU A 84 1.15 -10.17 9.42
C LEU A 84 1.51 -11.52 8.80
N GLY A 85 0.49 -12.33 8.48
CA GLY A 85 0.65 -13.66 7.89
C GLY A 85 0.65 -14.83 8.88
N ASP A 86 1.01 -16.01 8.38
CA ASP A 86 1.02 -17.32 9.07
C ASP A 86 2.44 -17.93 9.00
N THR A 87 2.74 -18.87 9.91
CA THR A 87 3.99 -19.64 9.94
C THR A 87 3.87 -20.99 9.22
N ASP A 88 2.69 -21.34 8.70
CA ASP A 88 2.45 -22.58 7.94
C ASP A 88 3.29 -22.61 6.65
N ALA A 89 4.36 -23.41 6.66
CA ALA A 89 5.32 -23.52 5.56
C ALA A 89 4.68 -23.91 4.21
N ARG A 90 3.53 -24.58 4.23
CA ARG A 90 2.77 -24.98 3.03
C ARG A 90 2.14 -23.80 2.31
N LEU A 91 1.92 -22.70 3.03
CA LEU A 91 1.28 -21.47 2.53
C LEU A 91 2.23 -20.27 2.56
N ALA A 92 3.52 -20.48 2.87
CA ALA A 92 4.50 -19.40 3.01
C ALA A 92 4.65 -18.52 1.75
N TYR A 93 4.35 -19.04 0.56
CA TYR A 93 4.41 -18.32 -0.71
C TYR A 93 3.20 -17.42 -0.98
N THR A 94 2.08 -17.60 -0.29
CA THR A 94 0.91 -16.70 -0.31
C THR A 94 0.83 -15.86 0.95
N GLU A 95 1.02 -16.48 2.11
CA GLU A 95 0.61 -15.96 3.43
C GLU A 95 1.75 -15.92 4.46
N GLY A 96 3.00 -16.21 4.07
CA GLY A 96 4.12 -16.26 5.01
C GLY A 96 4.28 -14.98 5.83
N GLN A 97 4.88 -15.09 7.02
CA GLN A 97 5.09 -13.93 7.88
C GLN A 97 5.89 -12.81 7.19
N ARG A 98 5.40 -11.58 7.32
CA ARG A 98 6.07 -10.35 6.84
C ARG A 98 5.88 -9.22 7.84
N SER A 99 6.80 -8.25 7.81
CA SER A 99 6.51 -6.95 8.45
C SER A 99 5.63 -6.12 7.53
N ASP A 100 4.67 -5.43 8.14
CA ASP A 100 3.81 -4.44 7.51
C ASP A 100 3.69 -3.23 8.45
N TYR A 101 3.11 -2.12 7.97
CA TYR A 101 3.00 -0.87 8.73
C TYR A 101 1.58 -0.33 8.63
N VAL A 102 0.94 -0.10 9.78
CA VAL A 102 -0.43 0.41 9.85
C VAL A 102 -0.41 1.74 10.59
N GLY A 103 -1.03 2.77 10.02
CA GLY A 103 -1.15 4.11 10.60
C GLY A 103 -2.60 4.50 10.84
N GLY A 104 -2.82 5.44 11.77
CA GLY A 104 -4.13 6.06 11.96
C GLY A 104 -4.20 7.41 11.24
N GLY A 105 -5.28 7.64 10.49
CA GLY A 105 -5.45 8.89 9.75
C GLY A 105 -5.83 10.07 10.64
N PHE A 106 -6.86 9.92 11.47
CA PHE A 106 -7.38 10.97 12.37
C PHE A 106 -6.64 10.95 13.72
N VAL A 107 -6.59 12.08 14.42
CA VAL A 107 -6.11 12.16 15.82
C VAL A 107 -7.27 11.86 16.77
N ASP A 108 -7.08 11.00 17.78
CA ASP A 108 -8.11 10.76 18.79
C ASP A 108 -8.29 12.00 19.70
N PRO A 109 -9.49 12.61 19.76
CA PRO A 109 -9.73 13.78 20.60
C PRO A 109 -9.60 13.51 22.10
N ALA A 110 -9.81 12.26 22.54
CA ALA A 110 -9.62 11.82 23.92
C ALA A 110 -8.16 11.45 24.24
N ALA A 111 -7.36 11.10 23.23
CA ALA A 111 -5.98 10.68 23.39
C ALA A 111 -5.09 11.21 22.24
N LYS A 112 -4.58 12.44 22.36
CA LYS A 112 -3.78 13.10 21.30
C LYS A 112 -2.47 12.37 20.89
N THR A 113 -2.06 11.36 21.66
CA THR A 113 -0.94 10.46 21.36
C THR A 113 -1.39 9.15 20.68
N GLN A 114 -2.64 9.11 20.21
CA GLN A 114 -3.20 8.04 19.40
C GLN A 114 -3.82 8.61 18.12
N ARG A 115 -3.64 7.86 17.04
CA ARG A 115 -4.34 8.08 15.77
C ARG A 115 -5.30 6.94 15.51
N TYR A 116 -6.31 7.15 14.66
CA TYR A 116 -7.28 6.11 14.32
C TYR A 116 -7.75 6.17 12.87
N TYR A 117 -8.32 5.06 12.41
CA TYR A 117 -9.26 5.00 11.30
C TYR A 117 -10.58 4.39 11.79
N LEU A 118 -11.66 4.60 11.05
CA LEU A 118 -12.92 3.91 11.31
C LEU A 118 -13.06 2.72 10.35
N ILE A 119 -13.60 1.60 10.80
CA ILE A 119 -13.89 0.43 9.95
C ILE A 119 -15.33 -0.06 10.19
N GLY A 120 -15.95 -0.62 9.15
CA GLY A 120 -17.24 -1.29 9.18
C GLY A 120 -17.33 -2.26 10.34
N LYS A 121 -18.28 -2.02 11.26
CA LYS A 121 -18.53 -2.90 12.41
C LYS A 121 -18.95 -4.31 11.97
N TYR A 122 -19.63 -4.35 10.84
CA TYR A 122 -20.12 -5.52 10.14
C TYR A 122 -19.62 -5.47 8.69
N GLU A 123 -19.82 -6.56 7.94
CA GLU A 123 -19.86 -6.52 6.48
C GLU A 123 -20.94 -5.53 6.00
N LEU A 124 -20.79 -4.94 4.82
CA LEU A 124 -21.82 -4.07 4.26
C LEU A 124 -23.07 -4.89 3.92
N THR A 125 -24.25 -4.48 4.39
CA THR A 125 -25.49 -5.23 4.15
C THR A 125 -26.11 -4.93 2.78
N ARG A 126 -26.96 -5.84 2.29
CA ARG A 126 -27.72 -5.65 1.04
C ARG A 126 -28.56 -4.37 1.05
N LEU A 127 -29.21 -4.04 2.17
CA LEU A 127 -30.02 -2.83 2.29
C LEU A 127 -29.16 -1.56 2.26
N GLN A 128 -28.01 -1.55 2.96
CA GLN A 128 -27.06 -0.42 2.94
C GLN A 128 -26.48 -0.21 1.54
N TYR A 129 -26.10 -1.28 0.84
CA TYR A 129 -25.63 -1.22 -0.55
C TYR A 129 -26.71 -0.65 -1.48
N ALA A 130 -27.93 -1.20 -1.42
CA ALA A 130 -29.04 -0.75 -2.25
C ALA A 130 -29.36 0.73 -2.04
N ALA A 131 -29.34 1.23 -0.80
CA ALA A 131 -29.65 2.63 -0.49
C ALA A 131 -28.64 3.63 -1.07
N VAL A 132 -27.36 3.28 -1.13
CA VAL A 132 -26.31 4.14 -1.72
C VAL A 132 -26.24 4.03 -3.24
N MET A 133 -26.53 2.85 -3.79
CA MET A 133 -26.42 2.59 -5.23
C MET A 133 -27.69 2.91 -6.03
N ALA A 134 -28.83 3.08 -5.36
CA ALA A 134 -30.08 3.46 -5.98
C ALA A 134 -30.03 4.84 -6.68
N ALA A 135 -30.97 5.06 -7.60
CA ALA A 135 -31.22 6.39 -8.14
C ALA A 135 -31.72 7.34 -7.03
N PRO A 136 -31.41 8.65 -7.09
CA PRO A 136 -31.91 9.63 -6.11
C PRO A 136 -33.44 9.54 -5.94
N GLY A 137 -33.89 9.35 -4.69
CA GLY A 137 -35.31 9.19 -4.33
C GLY A 137 -35.88 7.76 -4.44
N ALA A 138 -35.16 6.81 -5.07
CA ALA A 138 -35.61 5.42 -5.21
C ALA A 138 -35.20 4.56 -4.00
N CYS A 139 -35.85 4.79 -2.85
CA CYS A 139 -35.45 4.15 -1.61
C CYS A 139 -35.90 2.68 -1.49
N PRO A 140 -34.98 1.74 -1.19
CA PRO A 140 -35.33 0.33 -0.98
C PRO A 140 -36.09 0.16 0.34
N ALA A 141 -37.12 -0.69 0.32
CA ALA A 141 -37.77 -1.16 1.53
C ALA A 141 -36.93 -2.30 2.18
N PRO A 142 -36.83 -2.37 3.52
CA PRO A 142 -36.31 -3.55 4.20
C PRO A 142 -37.15 -4.80 3.87
N ASN A 143 -36.47 -5.94 3.73
CA ASN A 143 -37.05 -7.27 3.61
C ASN A 143 -36.26 -8.24 4.53
N ASP A 144 -36.62 -9.52 4.56
CA ASP A 144 -35.98 -10.52 5.43
C ASP A 144 -34.46 -10.67 5.15
N ASP A 145 -34.06 -10.45 3.89
CA ASP A 145 -32.67 -10.49 3.41
C ASP A 145 -31.89 -9.19 3.65
N ALA A 146 -32.50 -8.13 4.18
CA ALA A 146 -31.92 -6.78 4.27
C ALA A 146 -30.58 -6.73 5.03
N ARG A 147 -30.44 -7.59 6.04
CA ARG A 147 -29.27 -7.71 6.92
C ARG A 147 -28.24 -8.75 6.47
N LEU A 148 -28.48 -9.48 5.38
CA LEU A 148 -27.43 -10.31 4.79
C LEU A 148 -26.32 -9.39 4.24
N PRO A 149 -25.04 -9.81 4.25
CA PRO A 149 -23.99 -9.08 3.56
C PRO A 149 -24.30 -8.99 2.06
N VAL A 150 -23.91 -7.89 1.43
CA VAL A 150 -23.93 -7.77 -0.03
C VAL A 150 -22.79 -8.60 -0.61
N THR A 151 -23.11 -9.50 -1.52
CA THR A 151 -22.15 -10.35 -2.24
C THR A 151 -22.50 -10.43 -3.72
N GLY A 152 -21.62 -10.99 -4.55
CA GLY A 152 -21.84 -11.03 -6.01
C GLY A 152 -21.66 -9.67 -6.70
N VAL A 153 -21.00 -8.73 -6.01
CA VAL A 153 -20.53 -7.46 -6.58
C VAL A 153 -19.19 -7.66 -7.27
N SER A 154 -18.88 -6.84 -8.28
CA SER A 154 -17.54 -6.72 -8.82
C SER A 154 -16.67 -5.79 -7.94
N TRP A 155 -15.34 -5.85 -8.10
CA TRP A 155 -14.44 -4.96 -7.37
C TRP A 155 -14.65 -3.48 -7.74
N SER A 156 -14.94 -3.20 -9.02
CA SER A 156 -15.28 -1.87 -9.53
C SER A 156 -16.58 -1.34 -8.91
N GLU A 157 -17.60 -2.17 -8.71
CA GLU A 157 -18.82 -1.81 -7.97
C GLU A 157 -18.57 -1.51 -6.50
N ALA A 158 -17.75 -2.31 -5.81
CA ALA A 158 -17.39 -2.07 -4.42
C ALA A 158 -16.66 -0.72 -4.25
N VAL A 159 -15.75 -0.38 -5.16
CA VAL A 159 -15.09 0.94 -5.19
C VAL A 159 -16.06 2.06 -5.59
N ALA A 160 -16.96 1.83 -6.54
CA ALA A 160 -17.99 2.81 -6.93
C ALA A 160 -18.96 3.13 -5.77
N PHE A 161 -19.31 2.13 -4.95
CA PHE A 161 -20.05 2.34 -3.70
C PHE A 161 -19.30 3.28 -2.76
N THR A 162 -18.00 3.06 -2.53
CA THR A 162 -17.23 3.91 -1.61
C THR A 162 -17.12 5.36 -2.08
N GLY A 163 -16.99 5.58 -3.40
CA GLY A 163 -17.00 6.92 -3.99
C GLY A 163 -18.36 7.62 -3.82
N ARG A 164 -19.47 6.91 -4.12
CA ARG A 164 -20.84 7.43 -3.95
C ARG A 164 -21.17 7.75 -2.50
N LEU A 165 -20.79 6.87 -1.58
CA LEU A 165 -21.02 7.10 -0.15
C LEU A 165 -20.19 8.30 0.37
N SER A 166 -18.94 8.45 -0.08
CA SER A 166 -18.11 9.61 0.28
C SER A 166 -18.73 10.93 -0.18
N ASP A 167 -19.15 11.00 -1.44
CA ASP A 167 -19.81 12.19 -2.01
C ASP A 167 -21.11 12.53 -1.28
N TRP A 168 -21.93 11.52 -0.99
CA TRP A 168 -23.18 11.71 -0.26
C TRP A 168 -22.94 12.18 1.19
N LEU A 169 -22.00 11.56 1.91
CA LEU A 169 -21.68 11.93 3.30
C LEU A 169 -21.14 13.36 3.39
N VAL A 170 -20.25 13.79 2.50
CA VAL A 170 -19.75 15.17 2.51
C VAL A 170 -20.88 16.18 2.27
N LYS A 171 -21.81 15.89 1.36
CA LYS A 171 -22.94 16.79 1.02
C LYS A 171 -24.04 16.85 2.09
N ASN A 172 -24.34 15.73 2.76
CA ASN A 172 -25.53 15.60 3.62
C ASN A 172 -25.18 15.47 5.12
N ALA A 173 -23.98 15.00 5.45
CA ALA A 173 -23.55 14.63 6.80
C ALA A 173 -22.11 15.10 7.13
N GLY A 174 -21.59 16.11 6.42
CA GLY A 174 -20.19 16.56 6.55
C GLY A 174 -19.79 17.04 7.96
N ARG A 175 -20.76 17.34 8.83
CA ARG A 175 -20.55 17.67 10.25
C ARG A 175 -20.39 16.44 11.16
N GLU A 176 -20.86 15.28 10.71
CA GLU A 176 -20.79 14.00 11.43
C GLU A 176 -19.57 13.18 10.99
N LEU A 177 -19.00 13.49 9.83
CA LEU A 177 -17.72 12.93 9.38
C LEU A 177 -16.58 13.38 10.32
N PRO A 178 -15.71 12.46 10.76
CA PRO A 178 -14.43 12.86 11.33
C PRO A 178 -13.62 13.64 10.29
N SER A 179 -12.83 14.61 10.75
CA SER A 179 -11.96 15.42 9.90
C SER A 179 -10.54 15.47 10.47
N ASP A 180 -9.57 15.67 9.60
CA ASP A 180 -8.19 16.01 9.97
C ASP A 180 -7.80 17.28 9.20
N ASP A 181 -7.22 18.26 9.89
CA ASP A 181 -6.81 19.55 9.30
C ASP A 181 -7.90 20.25 8.46
N GLY A 182 -9.16 20.18 8.93
CA GLY A 182 -10.33 20.75 8.25
C GLY A 182 -10.80 19.99 7.01
N SER A 183 -10.10 18.92 6.61
CA SER A 183 -10.51 18.04 5.51
C SER A 183 -11.42 16.92 6.04
N PRO A 184 -12.64 16.75 5.49
CA PRO A 184 -13.53 15.67 5.92
C PRO A 184 -13.00 14.29 5.50
N GLY A 185 -13.30 13.28 6.29
CA GLY A 185 -13.01 11.89 5.95
C GLY A 185 -13.74 11.42 4.70
N PHE A 186 -13.14 10.45 4.00
CA PHE A 186 -13.74 9.76 2.87
C PHE A 186 -13.75 8.24 3.10
N VAL A 187 -14.61 7.55 2.37
CA VAL A 187 -14.83 6.10 2.46
C VAL A 187 -14.00 5.40 1.38
N ARG A 188 -13.40 4.26 1.73
CA ARG A 188 -12.78 3.32 0.79
C ARG A 188 -12.84 1.88 1.30
N LEU A 189 -12.39 0.92 0.50
CA LEU A 189 -12.07 -0.42 0.99
C LEU A 189 -10.88 -0.35 1.97
N PRO A 190 -10.83 -1.20 3.02
CA PRO A 190 -9.65 -1.34 3.87
C PRO A 190 -8.45 -1.81 3.04
N THR A 191 -7.23 -1.46 3.46
CA THR A 191 -6.03 -2.15 2.98
C THR A 191 -5.94 -3.56 3.59
N GLU A 192 -5.11 -4.43 3.02
CA GLU A 192 -4.82 -5.74 3.60
C GLU A 192 -4.28 -5.62 5.04
N GLY A 193 -3.41 -4.63 5.27
CA GLY A 193 -2.82 -4.36 6.58
C GLY A 193 -3.82 -3.84 7.60
N GLU A 194 -4.68 -2.89 7.22
CA GLU A 194 -5.78 -2.41 8.06
C GLU A 194 -6.75 -3.54 8.41
N TRP A 195 -7.16 -4.31 7.40
CA TRP A 195 -8.09 -5.42 7.58
C TRP A 195 -7.55 -6.48 8.53
N GLU A 196 -6.31 -6.94 8.32
CA GLU A 196 -5.74 -8.02 9.13
C GLU A 196 -5.38 -7.55 10.55
N PHE A 197 -4.93 -6.29 10.70
CA PHE A 197 -4.73 -5.68 12.00
C PHE A 197 -6.03 -5.59 12.81
N ALA A 198 -7.11 -5.13 12.17
CA ALA A 198 -8.44 -5.07 12.76
C ALA A 198 -8.98 -6.46 13.11
N ALA A 199 -8.84 -7.44 12.21
CA ALA A 199 -9.29 -8.82 12.41
C ALA A 199 -8.62 -9.48 13.63
N ARG A 200 -7.31 -9.28 13.80
CA ARG A 200 -6.49 -9.81 14.91
C ARG A 200 -6.75 -9.14 16.27
N GLY A 201 -7.52 -8.05 16.32
CA GLY A 201 -7.85 -7.32 17.55
C GLY A 201 -7.02 -6.05 17.79
N GLY A 202 -6.16 -5.65 16.85
CA GLY A 202 -5.38 -4.41 16.90
C GLY A 202 -4.62 -4.21 18.22
N ILE A 203 -4.71 -3.01 18.82
CA ILE A 203 -4.08 -2.71 20.11
C ILE A 203 -4.88 -3.16 21.35
N ALA A 204 -6.05 -3.80 21.18
CA ALA A 204 -6.82 -4.35 22.30
C ALA A 204 -6.28 -5.71 22.78
N VAL A 205 -5.26 -6.24 22.10
CA VAL A 205 -4.55 -7.49 22.44
C VAL A 205 -3.05 -7.24 22.58
N THR A 206 -2.34 -8.15 23.25
CA THR A 206 -0.87 -8.13 23.31
C THR A 206 -0.27 -8.64 21.99
N ASP A 207 0.98 -8.27 21.68
CA ASP A 207 1.64 -8.72 20.44
C ASP A 207 1.72 -10.25 20.33
N THR A 208 1.95 -10.96 21.45
CA THR A 208 1.93 -12.43 21.51
C THR A 208 0.57 -13.04 21.16
N VAL A 209 -0.53 -12.32 21.39
CA VAL A 209 -1.89 -12.74 21.00
C VAL A 209 -2.17 -12.33 19.56
N PHE A 210 -1.76 -11.13 19.15
CA PHE A 210 -1.89 -10.62 17.78
C PHE A 210 -1.25 -11.54 16.74
N GLU A 211 -0.06 -12.10 17.05
CA GLU A 211 0.71 -12.96 16.13
C GLU A 211 0.19 -14.40 16.01
N GLN A 212 -0.87 -14.78 16.74
CA GLN A 212 -1.47 -16.12 16.64
C GLN A 212 -2.18 -16.34 15.30
N ARG A 213 -2.34 -17.60 14.89
CA ARG A 213 -2.94 -17.98 13.59
C ARG A 213 -4.41 -17.54 13.43
N THR A 214 -5.12 -17.40 14.53
CA THR A 214 -6.53 -16.98 14.61
C THR A 214 -6.68 -15.90 15.68
N PRO A 215 -7.64 -14.96 15.55
CA PRO A 215 -7.94 -13.98 16.59
C PRO A 215 -8.49 -14.65 17.86
N PRO A 216 -8.52 -13.94 19.01
CA PRO A 216 -9.09 -14.46 20.25
C PRO A 216 -10.57 -14.82 20.10
N MET A 217 -10.89 -16.09 20.37
CA MET A 217 -12.26 -16.63 20.36
C MET A 217 -12.44 -17.55 21.59
N PRO A 218 -12.54 -16.99 22.81
CA PRO A 218 -12.53 -17.80 24.05
C PRO A 218 -13.75 -18.73 24.17
N GLU A 219 -14.88 -18.39 23.55
CA GLU A 219 -16.09 -19.22 23.47
C GLU A 219 -16.05 -20.24 22.29
N GLY A 220 -14.91 -20.33 21.58
CA GLY A 220 -14.71 -21.24 20.45
C GLY A 220 -15.26 -20.72 19.12
N ILE A 221 -14.75 -21.30 18.01
CA ILE A 221 -15.00 -20.82 16.64
C ILE A 221 -16.49 -20.73 16.28
N ALA A 222 -17.30 -21.71 16.69
CA ALA A 222 -18.74 -21.76 16.42
C ALA A 222 -19.56 -20.62 17.09
N ARG A 223 -18.95 -19.85 17.99
CA ARG A 223 -19.57 -18.66 18.61
C ARG A 223 -19.13 -17.34 17.98
N HIS A 224 -18.18 -17.36 17.04
CA HIS A 224 -17.50 -16.18 16.47
C HIS A 224 -17.46 -16.16 14.93
N VAL A 225 -17.53 -17.32 14.26
CA VAL A 225 -17.24 -17.46 12.82
C VAL A 225 -18.29 -18.33 12.12
N TRP A 226 -18.92 -17.78 11.07
CA TRP A 226 -19.78 -18.54 10.16
C TRP A 226 -18.94 -19.31 9.13
N HIS A 227 -18.57 -20.55 9.48
CA HIS A 227 -17.87 -21.49 8.59
C HIS A 227 -18.82 -22.50 7.93
N ALA A 228 -18.33 -23.18 6.88
CA ALA A 228 -19.03 -24.27 6.20
C ALA A 228 -19.41 -25.43 7.13
N GLY A 229 -20.49 -26.12 6.79
CA GLY A 229 -21.05 -27.23 7.56
C GLY A 229 -22.47 -26.95 8.08
N THR A 230 -23.23 -28.01 8.33
CA THR A 230 -24.60 -27.94 8.87
C THR A 230 -24.65 -27.56 10.36
N GLU A 231 -23.51 -27.67 11.04
CA GLU A 231 -23.28 -27.25 12.43
C GLU A 231 -23.02 -25.74 12.59
N SER A 232 -22.88 -25.02 11.48
CA SER A 232 -22.54 -23.59 11.44
C SER A 232 -23.40 -22.86 10.40
N SER A 233 -22.89 -22.54 9.21
CA SER A 233 -23.57 -21.65 8.25
C SER A 233 -24.64 -22.34 7.41
N ASN A 234 -24.76 -23.66 7.48
CA ASN A 234 -25.45 -24.51 6.49
C ASN A 234 -24.91 -24.36 5.05
N ASN A 235 -23.72 -23.77 4.89
CA ASN A 235 -23.19 -23.28 3.62
C ASN A 235 -24.04 -22.17 2.99
N GLU A 236 -24.60 -21.28 3.81
CA GLU A 236 -25.39 -20.12 3.39
C GLU A 236 -24.91 -18.82 4.08
N LEU A 237 -25.25 -17.67 3.47
CA LEU A 237 -24.99 -16.37 4.09
C LEU A 237 -25.92 -16.15 5.29
N ASN A 238 -25.37 -15.60 6.36
CA ASN A 238 -26.08 -15.30 7.58
C ASN A 238 -26.20 -13.78 7.78
N ALA A 239 -27.24 -13.36 8.51
CA ALA A 239 -27.44 -11.95 8.80
C ALA A 239 -26.31 -11.43 9.70
N VAL A 240 -25.80 -10.23 9.41
CA VAL A 240 -24.64 -9.69 10.12
C VAL A 240 -24.88 -9.53 11.62
N GLY A 241 -23.83 -9.70 12.42
CA GLY A 241 -23.85 -9.45 13.86
C GLY A 241 -24.67 -10.44 14.69
N LEU A 242 -24.84 -11.68 14.22
CA LEU A 242 -25.50 -12.75 14.99
C LEU A 242 -24.57 -13.47 15.98
N LEU A 243 -23.30 -13.65 15.62
CA LEU A 243 -22.26 -14.25 16.45
C LEU A 243 -21.57 -13.21 17.37
N LEU A 244 -20.58 -13.64 18.14
CA LEU A 244 -19.77 -12.75 18.99
C LEU A 244 -18.75 -11.95 18.18
N PRO A 245 -18.39 -10.73 18.63
CA PRO A 245 -17.38 -9.92 17.99
C PRO A 245 -15.96 -10.27 18.46
N ASN A 246 -14.97 -9.83 17.68
CA ASN A 246 -13.57 -9.80 18.11
C ASN A 246 -13.30 -8.70 19.18
N PRO A 247 -12.09 -8.60 19.75
CA PRO A 247 -11.75 -7.65 20.81
C PRO A 247 -11.96 -6.15 20.49
N LEU A 248 -12.11 -5.74 19.22
CA LEU A 248 -12.41 -4.36 18.83
C LEU A 248 -13.93 -4.08 18.74
N GLY A 249 -14.77 -5.08 18.93
CA GLY A 249 -16.21 -5.02 18.70
C GLY A 249 -16.60 -5.20 17.23
N LEU A 250 -15.73 -5.81 16.42
CA LEU A 250 -15.98 -6.11 15.01
C LEU A 250 -16.59 -7.51 14.87
N PHE A 251 -17.65 -7.60 14.09
CA PHE A 251 -18.36 -8.84 13.79
C PHE A 251 -17.97 -9.36 12.41
N ASP A 252 -18.12 -10.68 12.24
CA ASP A 252 -18.03 -11.36 10.96
C ASP A 252 -16.68 -11.10 10.23
N MET A 253 -15.59 -10.88 10.99
CA MET A 253 -14.23 -10.69 10.45
C MET A 253 -13.62 -11.97 9.88
N LEU A 254 -14.20 -13.14 10.15
CA LEU A 254 -13.85 -14.42 9.55
C LEU A 254 -15.16 -15.14 9.19
N GLY A 255 -15.18 -15.81 8.05
CA GLY A 255 -16.39 -16.47 7.54
C GLY A 255 -17.47 -15.50 7.07
N ASN A 256 -18.71 -15.98 7.04
CA ASN A 256 -19.85 -15.31 6.40
C ASN A 256 -19.58 -14.94 4.92
N ALA A 257 -19.17 -13.72 4.58
CA ALA A 257 -18.65 -13.38 3.25
C ALA A 257 -17.15 -13.04 3.29
N GLY A 258 -16.42 -13.53 2.29
CA GLY A 258 -15.04 -13.12 2.05
C GLY A 258 -15.00 -11.66 1.61
N GLU A 259 -14.06 -10.88 2.12
CA GLU A 259 -14.08 -9.43 1.96
C GLU A 259 -13.02 -8.91 1.00
N LEU A 260 -13.44 -8.12 0.00
CA LEU A 260 -12.54 -7.38 -0.88
C LEU A 260 -11.76 -6.31 -0.12
N VAL A 261 -10.44 -6.30 -0.29
CA VAL A 261 -9.55 -5.21 0.17
C VAL A 261 -9.06 -4.37 -1.01
N LEU A 262 -8.46 -3.22 -0.71
CA LEU A 262 -7.94 -2.27 -1.69
C LEU A 262 -6.71 -2.79 -2.46
N ASP A 263 -5.90 -3.63 -1.81
CA ASP A 263 -4.61 -4.07 -2.33
C ASP A 263 -4.70 -5.09 -3.47
N ALA A 264 -3.76 -4.97 -4.41
CA ALA A 264 -3.50 -6.01 -5.38
C ALA A 264 -2.85 -7.23 -4.72
N PHE A 265 -3.26 -8.43 -5.10
CA PHE A 265 -2.64 -9.67 -4.67
C PHE A 265 -1.18 -9.73 -5.12
N ARG A 266 -0.31 -10.18 -4.21
CA ARG A 266 1.13 -10.37 -4.44
C ARG A 266 1.57 -11.61 -3.68
N LEU A 267 2.27 -12.53 -4.35
CA LEU A 267 2.95 -13.63 -3.67
C LEU A 267 3.90 -13.11 -2.59
N ASN A 268 4.17 -13.89 -1.55
CA ASN A 268 5.22 -13.59 -0.59
C ASN A 268 6.57 -14.18 -1.08
N LYS A 269 7.62 -13.35 -1.04
CA LYS A 269 9.02 -13.73 -1.18
C LYS A 269 9.71 -13.67 0.20
N HIS A 270 9.55 -14.73 0.97
CA HIS A 270 9.99 -14.90 2.36
C HIS A 270 9.39 -13.91 3.37
N SER A 271 9.96 -12.71 3.48
CA SER A 271 9.61 -11.71 4.50
C SER A 271 9.02 -10.42 3.92
N ARG A 272 8.69 -10.44 2.62
CA ARG A 272 8.13 -9.29 1.88
C ARG A 272 7.24 -9.74 0.73
N LEU A 273 6.39 -8.86 0.24
CA LEU A 273 5.63 -9.11 -0.99
C LEU A 273 6.55 -9.14 -2.23
N HIS A 274 6.14 -9.93 -3.22
CA HIS A 274 6.79 -10.05 -4.52
C HIS A 274 6.55 -8.81 -5.40
N GLY A 275 7.44 -8.58 -6.37
CA GLY A 275 7.40 -7.38 -7.23
C GLY A 275 6.23 -7.38 -8.20
N GLN A 276 5.79 -8.55 -8.66
CA GLN A 276 4.62 -8.70 -9.52
C GLN A 276 3.33 -8.54 -8.70
N ALA A 277 2.45 -7.65 -9.17
CA ALA A 277 1.05 -7.57 -8.75
C ALA A 277 0.18 -8.47 -9.65
N GLY A 278 -0.81 -9.12 -9.06
CA GLY A 278 -1.83 -9.90 -9.75
C GLY A 278 -3.18 -9.17 -9.78
N GLY A 279 -4.26 -9.92 -9.54
CA GLY A 279 -5.61 -9.38 -9.33
C GLY A 279 -5.76 -8.63 -8.00
N TYR A 280 -6.99 -8.49 -7.52
CA TYR A 280 -7.29 -7.96 -6.19
C TYR A 280 -7.28 -9.08 -5.14
N MET A 281 -7.56 -8.75 -3.89
CA MET A 281 -7.43 -9.68 -2.78
C MET A 281 -8.70 -9.75 -1.93
N VAL A 282 -9.01 -10.97 -1.51
CA VAL A 282 -10.11 -11.30 -0.60
C VAL A 282 -9.53 -11.87 0.70
N LYS A 283 -10.07 -11.39 1.83
CA LYS A 283 -9.69 -11.78 3.20
C LYS A 283 -10.86 -12.47 3.92
N GLY A 284 -10.62 -13.00 5.12
CA GLY A 284 -11.66 -13.53 6.01
C GLY A 284 -12.05 -15.00 5.81
N GLY A 285 -12.05 -15.48 4.55
CA GLY A 285 -12.78 -16.69 4.21
C GLY A 285 -14.29 -16.43 4.18
N ASP A 286 -15.09 -17.43 3.83
CA ASP A 286 -16.53 -17.28 3.61
C ASP A 286 -17.34 -18.47 4.16
N PHE A 287 -18.66 -18.42 4.03
CA PHE A 287 -19.58 -19.47 4.48
C PHE A 287 -19.32 -20.87 3.89
N ARG A 288 -18.49 -20.98 2.83
CA ARG A 288 -18.08 -22.22 2.15
C ARG A 288 -16.70 -22.71 2.62
N THR A 289 -16.01 -21.90 3.42
CA THR A 289 -14.68 -22.21 3.98
C THR A 289 -14.84 -23.07 5.24
N PRO A 290 -14.15 -24.22 5.38
CA PRO A 290 -14.25 -25.06 6.58
C PRO A 290 -13.56 -24.42 7.79
N ALA A 291 -13.99 -24.76 9.00
CA ALA A 291 -13.43 -24.25 10.26
C ALA A 291 -11.88 -24.28 10.33
N ALA A 292 -11.26 -25.37 9.89
CA ALA A 292 -9.79 -25.53 9.88
C ALA A 292 -9.05 -24.60 8.87
N GLY A 293 -9.77 -24.03 7.91
CA GLY A 293 -9.26 -23.05 6.94
C GLY A 293 -9.32 -21.60 7.41
N MET A 294 -10.16 -21.29 8.41
CA MET A 294 -10.47 -19.93 8.88
C MET A 294 -9.28 -19.29 9.59
N ARG A 295 -8.70 -18.25 8.97
CA ARG A 295 -7.46 -17.59 9.40
C ARG A 295 -7.46 -16.14 8.96
N SER A 296 -7.02 -15.23 9.84
CA SER A 296 -6.85 -13.80 9.50
C SER A 296 -5.78 -13.60 8.42
N ALA A 297 -4.75 -14.46 8.41
CA ALA A 297 -3.69 -14.50 7.41
C ALA A 297 -4.14 -14.93 6.01
N ALA A 298 -5.33 -15.55 5.84
CA ALA A 298 -5.78 -16.07 4.56
C ALA A 298 -5.80 -14.98 3.47
N ARG A 299 -5.31 -15.31 2.26
CA ARG A 299 -5.24 -14.39 1.11
C ARG A 299 -5.69 -15.12 -0.15
N THR A 300 -6.87 -14.78 -0.65
CA THR A 300 -7.42 -15.31 -1.91
C THR A 300 -7.27 -14.28 -3.02
N GLU A 301 -6.71 -14.67 -4.16
CA GLU A 301 -6.63 -13.81 -5.33
C GLU A 301 -8.00 -13.70 -6.04
N PHE A 302 -8.50 -12.48 -6.14
CA PHE A 302 -9.72 -12.14 -6.87
C PHE A 302 -9.34 -11.50 -8.21
N VAL A 303 -9.28 -12.32 -9.26
CA VAL A 303 -9.16 -11.81 -10.64
C VAL A 303 -10.46 -11.07 -11.00
N PRO A 304 -10.41 -9.76 -11.33
CA PRO A 304 -11.62 -8.93 -11.47
C PRO A 304 -12.44 -9.21 -12.73
N VAL A 305 -11.90 -10.00 -13.67
CA VAL A 305 -12.56 -10.37 -14.92
C VAL A 305 -12.39 -11.85 -15.20
N ASP A 306 -13.38 -12.43 -15.88
CA ASP A 306 -13.32 -13.77 -16.45
C ASP A 306 -13.82 -13.78 -17.91
N LYS A 307 -14.08 -14.96 -18.48
CA LYS A 307 -14.54 -15.11 -19.87
C LYS A 307 -15.92 -14.49 -20.15
N THR A 308 -16.66 -14.10 -19.11
CA THR A 308 -18.02 -13.57 -19.19
C THR A 308 -18.12 -12.07 -18.85
N GLY A 309 -17.03 -11.43 -18.45
CA GLY A 309 -16.97 -10.00 -18.12
C GLY A 309 -16.38 -9.75 -16.73
N GLU A 310 -16.90 -8.75 -16.02
CA GLU A 310 -16.53 -8.51 -14.61
C GLU A 310 -16.94 -9.68 -13.73
N ARG A 311 -15.98 -10.23 -12.97
CA ARG A 311 -16.21 -11.37 -12.09
C ARG A 311 -17.07 -10.97 -10.90
N ARG A 312 -18.02 -11.85 -10.55
CA ARG A 312 -18.93 -11.74 -9.40
C ARG A 312 -18.96 -13.07 -8.66
N ASP A 313 -18.54 -13.10 -7.40
CA ASP A 313 -18.54 -14.31 -6.58
C ASP A 313 -19.60 -14.21 -5.48
N LYS A 314 -20.49 -15.20 -5.39
CA LYS A 314 -21.68 -15.17 -4.51
C LYS A 314 -21.35 -15.19 -3.01
N ALA A 315 -20.10 -15.47 -2.64
CA ALA A 315 -19.65 -15.40 -1.25
C ALA A 315 -18.62 -14.29 -1.01
N VAL A 316 -18.35 -13.44 -2.01
CA VAL A 316 -17.45 -12.29 -1.85
C VAL A 316 -18.26 -11.01 -1.75
N GLY A 317 -18.08 -10.32 -0.62
CA GLY A 317 -18.61 -9.00 -0.31
C GLY A 317 -17.49 -8.05 0.09
N PHE A 318 -17.80 -7.08 0.94
CA PHE A 318 -16.81 -6.15 1.49
C PHE A 318 -17.32 -5.44 2.76
N ARG A 319 -16.39 -4.90 3.54
CA ARG A 319 -16.64 -3.79 4.47
C ARG A 319 -15.85 -2.56 4.04
N VAL A 320 -16.10 -1.42 4.69
CA VAL A 320 -15.48 -0.13 4.34
C VAL A 320 -14.68 0.45 5.51
N VAL A 321 -13.77 1.36 5.21
CA VAL A 321 -13.11 2.23 6.20
C VAL A 321 -13.39 3.70 5.90
N VAL A 322 -13.31 4.55 6.93
CA VAL A 322 -13.29 6.02 6.80
C VAL A 322 -11.93 6.52 7.25
N VAL A 323 -11.29 7.32 6.40
CA VAL A 323 -9.96 7.91 6.60
C VAL A 323 -9.90 9.35 6.07
N PRO A 324 -9.01 10.23 6.56
CA PRO A 324 -8.76 11.53 5.96
C PRO A 324 -7.83 11.39 4.75
N ALA A 325 -7.71 12.47 3.96
CA ALA A 325 -6.63 12.61 3.00
C ALA A 325 -5.27 12.72 3.74
N ALA A 326 -4.23 12.06 3.23
CA ALA A 326 -2.89 12.11 3.84
C ALA A 326 -2.21 13.49 3.71
N VAL A 327 -2.56 14.25 2.67
CA VAL A 327 -2.05 15.59 2.40
C VAL A 327 -3.24 16.53 2.20
N THR A 328 -3.51 17.36 3.19
CA THR A 328 -4.73 18.20 3.31
C THR A 328 -4.49 19.66 2.96
N SER A 329 -3.33 20.22 3.31
CA SER A 329 -3.03 21.65 3.21
C SER A 329 -1.53 21.93 3.03
N PRO A 330 -1.14 23.16 2.64
CA PRO A 330 0.26 23.60 2.67
C PRO A 330 0.89 23.48 4.07
N GLN A 331 0.12 23.72 5.13
CA GLN A 331 0.56 23.57 6.52
C GLN A 331 0.85 22.10 6.85
N ARG A 332 -0.02 21.17 6.42
CA ARG A 332 0.24 19.72 6.54
C ARG A 332 1.52 19.30 5.81
N ILE A 333 1.79 19.86 4.63
CA ILE A 333 3.05 19.61 3.90
C ILE A 333 4.26 20.09 4.71
N GLN A 334 4.19 21.26 5.36
CA GLN A 334 5.26 21.74 6.23
C GLN A 334 5.47 20.83 7.45
N THR A 335 4.40 20.39 8.11
CA THR A 335 4.47 19.41 9.20
C THR A 335 5.12 18.11 8.74
N LEU A 336 4.67 17.52 7.63
CA LEU A 336 5.21 16.28 7.07
C LEU A 336 6.70 16.40 6.72
N ARG A 337 7.15 17.54 6.17
CA ARG A 337 8.57 17.81 5.93
C ARG A 337 9.37 17.89 7.23
N ALA A 338 8.88 18.64 8.21
CA ALA A 338 9.55 18.74 9.51
C ALA A 338 9.63 17.37 10.22
N SER A 339 8.61 16.52 10.08
CA SER A 339 8.62 15.13 10.56
C SER A 339 9.65 14.27 9.83
N TRP A 340 9.69 14.35 8.50
CA TRP A 340 10.67 13.68 7.67
C TRP A 340 12.12 14.08 8.01
N ASP A 341 12.37 15.37 8.19
CA ASP A 341 13.69 15.89 8.56
C ASP A 341 14.11 15.41 9.97
N ARG A 342 13.17 15.29 10.92
CA ARG A 342 13.42 14.67 12.23
C ARG A 342 13.81 13.18 12.11
N LEU A 343 13.14 12.42 11.24
CA LEU A 343 13.49 11.01 11.00
C LEU A 343 14.92 10.91 10.41
N GLY A 344 15.29 11.80 9.49
CA GLY A 344 16.65 11.90 8.95
C GLY A 344 17.70 12.25 10.00
N ALA A 345 17.40 13.19 10.91
CA ALA A 345 18.29 13.58 12.01
C ALA A 345 18.50 12.46 13.05
N LEU A 346 17.44 11.70 13.37
CA LEU A 346 17.53 10.50 14.20
C LEU A 346 18.34 9.38 13.51
N GLY A 347 18.38 9.36 12.18
CA GLY A 347 19.26 8.51 11.38
C GLY A 347 20.77 8.80 11.52
N GLY A 348 21.14 9.87 12.23
CA GLY A 348 22.54 10.21 12.55
C GLY A 348 23.17 9.35 13.66
N GLY A 349 22.43 8.44 14.30
CA GLY A 349 22.95 7.53 15.32
C GLY A 349 22.47 6.09 15.17
N ASP A 350 23.38 5.21 14.73
CA ASP A 350 23.54 3.75 15.00
C ASP A 350 22.32 2.81 15.23
N ALA A 351 21.10 3.20 14.89
CA ALA A 351 19.88 2.43 15.14
C ALA A 351 18.95 2.28 13.91
N ALA A 352 19.39 2.75 12.73
CA ALA A 352 18.66 2.57 11.49
C ALA A 352 18.65 1.09 11.06
N ALA A 353 17.49 0.43 11.23
CA ALA A 353 17.24 -0.97 10.97
C ALA A 353 18.16 -1.96 11.71
N GLN A 354 17.73 -2.40 12.90
CA GLN A 354 18.06 -3.77 13.33
C GLN A 354 17.09 -4.75 12.64
N PRO A 355 17.51 -5.47 11.58
CA PRO A 355 16.91 -6.77 11.32
C PRO A 355 17.12 -7.62 12.58
N MET A 356 16.05 -8.27 13.05
CA MET A 356 15.98 -9.27 14.15
C MET A 356 17.31 -9.41 14.93
N ALA A 357 17.45 -8.61 16.01
CA ALA A 357 18.71 -7.97 16.48
C ALA A 357 19.99 -8.83 16.48
N ASP A 358 19.87 -10.13 16.68
CA ASP A 358 20.78 -11.14 16.12
C ASP A 358 20.00 -12.47 16.11
N PRO A 359 19.74 -13.12 14.95
CA PRO A 359 19.05 -14.40 14.91
C PRO A 359 19.77 -15.49 15.73
N GLY A 360 21.08 -15.38 15.91
CA GLY A 360 21.87 -16.23 16.80
C GLY A 360 21.56 -16.00 18.28
N LYS A 361 21.34 -14.76 18.72
CA LYS A 361 20.97 -14.44 20.12
C LYS A 361 19.57 -14.92 20.46
N GLU A 362 18.62 -14.82 19.52
CA GLU A 362 17.26 -15.32 19.72
C GLU A 362 17.24 -16.86 19.80
N ILE A 363 18.02 -17.54 18.96
CA ILE A 363 18.22 -18.99 19.06
C ILE A 363 18.92 -19.39 20.36
N GLU A 364 19.88 -18.60 20.86
CA GLU A 364 20.48 -18.83 22.18
C GLU A 364 19.49 -18.62 23.34
N ALA A 365 18.59 -17.63 23.24
CA ALA A 365 17.53 -17.43 24.22
C ALA A 365 16.55 -18.62 24.24
N LEU A 366 16.15 -19.12 23.05
CA LEU A 366 15.32 -20.32 22.91
C LEU A 366 16.04 -21.58 23.46
N ALA A 367 17.33 -21.75 23.19
CA ALA A 367 18.13 -22.85 23.75
C ALA A 367 18.26 -22.78 25.29
N ARG A 368 18.22 -21.59 25.89
CA ARG A 368 18.20 -21.41 27.36
C ARG A 368 16.83 -21.68 27.99
N ALA A 369 15.75 -21.44 27.25
CA ALA A 369 14.37 -21.62 27.72
C ALA A 369 13.86 -23.08 27.62
N VAL A 370 14.59 -23.97 26.93
CA VAL A 370 14.21 -25.37 26.73
C VAL A 370 14.89 -26.28 27.76
N GLU A 371 14.09 -27.01 28.53
CA GLU A 371 14.56 -27.98 29.53
C GLU A 371 15.01 -29.32 28.91
N ASP A 372 14.42 -29.74 27.79
CA ASP A 372 14.77 -30.99 27.09
C ASP A 372 16.23 -30.95 26.57
N PRO A 373 17.15 -31.81 27.06
CA PRO A 373 18.56 -31.77 26.68
C PRO A 373 18.86 -32.17 25.23
N ALA A 374 17.96 -32.88 24.55
CA ALA A 374 18.08 -33.24 23.14
C ALA A 374 17.57 -32.12 22.23
N LEU A 375 16.42 -31.53 22.56
CA LEU A 375 15.88 -30.37 21.85
C LEU A 375 16.80 -29.15 21.99
N LYS A 376 17.34 -28.89 23.19
CA LYS A 376 18.33 -27.84 23.43
C LYS A 376 19.55 -27.97 22.51
N ARG A 377 20.20 -29.15 22.49
CA ARG A 377 21.34 -29.43 21.59
C ARG A 377 20.99 -29.23 20.10
N ARG A 378 19.76 -29.55 19.71
CA ARG A 378 19.28 -29.34 18.34
C ARG A 378 19.11 -27.86 18.00
N ILE A 379 18.60 -27.06 18.93
CA ILE A 379 18.46 -25.60 18.78
C ILE A 379 19.86 -24.94 18.73
N GLU A 380 20.78 -25.32 19.61
CA GLU A 380 22.18 -24.88 19.60
C GLU A 380 22.87 -25.20 18.27
N GLY A 381 22.64 -26.41 17.73
CA GLY A 381 23.12 -26.83 16.41
C GLY A 381 22.56 -25.98 15.26
N ILE A 382 21.26 -25.64 15.30
CA ILE A 382 20.64 -24.72 14.33
C ILE A 382 21.24 -23.32 14.44
N GLY A 383 21.50 -22.82 15.66
CA GLY A 383 22.14 -21.52 15.89
C GLY A 383 23.55 -21.46 15.32
N SER A 384 24.33 -22.53 15.52
CA SER A 384 25.66 -22.68 14.91
C SER A 384 25.61 -22.69 13.38
N ALA A 385 24.71 -23.50 12.79
CA ALA A 385 24.53 -23.56 11.35
C ALA A 385 24.04 -22.23 10.74
N LEU A 386 23.15 -21.51 11.44
CA LEU A 386 22.67 -20.19 11.01
C LEU A 386 23.78 -19.14 11.06
N ARG A 387 24.59 -19.11 12.12
CA ARG A 387 25.76 -18.22 12.20
C ARG A 387 26.77 -18.50 11.09
N ALA A 388 27.12 -19.77 10.86
CA ALA A 388 27.98 -20.17 9.75
C ALA A 388 27.39 -19.73 8.39
N GLY A 389 26.08 -19.87 8.20
CA GLY A 389 25.37 -19.40 7.00
C GLY A 389 25.33 -17.87 6.85
N ILE A 390 25.20 -17.11 7.95
CA ILE A 390 25.31 -15.64 7.96
C ILE A 390 26.74 -15.21 7.59
N GLN A 391 27.75 -15.82 8.22
CA GLN A 391 29.15 -15.55 7.93
C GLN A 391 29.48 -15.86 6.46
N ALA A 392 29.11 -17.03 5.95
CA ALA A 392 29.35 -17.41 4.56
C ALA A 392 28.66 -16.46 3.56
N ARG A 393 27.46 -15.94 3.88
CA ARG A 393 26.79 -14.89 3.08
C ARG A 393 27.50 -13.55 3.16
N ASN A 394 27.98 -13.14 4.34
CA ASN A 394 28.75 -11.91 4.50
C ASN A 394 30.06 -11.99 3.72
N GLU A 395 30.81 -13.09 3.85
CA GLU A 395 32.02 -13.33 3.06
C GLU A 395 31.74 -13.38 1.55
N GLN A 396 30.62 -13.95 1.12
CA GLN A 396 30.21 -13.94 -0.28
C GLN A 396 29.90 -12.52 -0.76
N ARG A 397 29.15 -11.73 0.02
CA ARG A 397 28.86 -10.32 -0.27
C ARG A 397 30.14 -9.50 -0.38
N ASP A 398 31.06 -9.70 0.55
CA ASP A 398 32.36 -9.03 0.58
C ASP A 398 33.23 -9.40 -0.64
N ARG A 399 33.25 -10.69 -1.05
CA ARG A 399 33.89 -11.13 -2.30
C ARG A 399 33.26 -10.52 -3.55
N SER A 400 31.93 -10.43 -3.60
CA SER A 400 31.22 -9.81 -4.74
C SER A 400 31.49 -8.30 -4.81
N ALA A 401 31.34 -7.57 -3.70
CA ALA A 401 31.63 -6.15 -3.60
C ALA A 401 33.06 -5.81 -4.06
N LYS A 402 34.06 -6.57 -3.59
CA LYS A 402 35.45 -6.42 -4.04
C LYS A 402 35.64 -6.70 -5.53
N SER A 403 34.88 -7.65 -6.08
CA SER A 403 34.98 -8.03 -7.50
C SER A 403 34.34 -6.97 -8.41
N GLU A 404 33.20 -6.40 -8.03
CA GLU A 404 32.57 -5.29 -8.75
C GLU A 404 33.38 -3.99 -8.65
N LEU A 405 33.94 -3.66 -7.47
CA LEU A 405 34.90 -2.56 -7.32
C LEU A 405 36.10 -2.73 -8.26
N ARG A 406 36.59 -3.97 -8.43
CA ARG A 406 37.67 -4.29 -9.37
C ARG A 406 37.25 -4.12 -10.83
N VAL A 407 36.03 -4.55 -11.20
CA VAL A 407 35.45 -4.30 -12.53
C VAL A 407 35.33 -2.78 -12.79
N GLY A 408 34.79 -2.03 -11.85
CA GLY A 408 34.71 -0.57 -11.93
C GLY A 408 36.07 0.10 -12.13
N ALA A 409 37.10 -0.34 -11.40
CA ALA A 409 38.47 0.17 -11.55
C ALA A 409 39.10 -0.19 -12.91
N TYR A 410 38.83 -1.38 -13.45
CA TYR A 410 39.27 -1.76 -14.81
C TYR A 410 38.53 -0.97 -15.91
N LEU A 411 37.23 -0.73 -15.75
CA LEU A 411 36.46 0.12 -16.67
C LEU A 411 36.94 1.57 -16.63
N ALA A 412 37.22 2.09 -15.44
CA ALA A 412 37.81 3.41 -15.23
C ALA A 412 39.16 3.56 -15.98
N GLN A 413 40.07 2.59 -15.84
CA GLN A 413 41.34 2.59 -16.56
C GLN A 413 41.15 2.49 -18.07
N LYS A 414 40.24 1.62 -18.54
CA LYS A 414 39.92 1.50 -19.98
C LYS A 414 39.41 2.82 -20.57
N LEU A 415 38.57 3.56 -19.85
CA LEU A 415 38.09 4.89 -20.27
C LEU A 415 39.21 5.92 -20.35
N VAL A 416 40.18 5.88 -19.43
CA VAL A 416 41.38 6.74 -19.47
C VAL A 416 42.20 6.44 -20.74
N GLU A 417 42.47 5.17 -21.00
CA GLU A 417 43.25 4.73 -22.17
C GLU A 417 42.55 5.04 -23.50
N ASP A 418 41.24 4.79 -23.59
CA ASP A 418 40.48 5.02 -24.81
C ASP A 418 40.38 6.53 -25.11
N ARG A 419 40.22 7.39 -24.10
CA ARG A 419 40.30 8.85 -24.30
C ARG A 419 41.66 9.31 -24.82
N ALA A 420 42.76 8.74 -24.33
CA ALA A 420 44.09 9.04 -24.85
C ALA A 420 44.23 8.60 -26.32
N LYS A 421 43.66 7.46 -26.71
CA LYS A 421 43.62 6.99 -28.11
C LYS A 421 42.78 7.94 -28.99
N LEU A 422 41.63 8.41 -28.51
CA LEU A 422 40.77 9.35 -29.24
C LEU A 422 41.45 10.71 -29.45
N ALA A 423 42.10 11.27 -28.41
CA ALA A 423 42.86 12.51 -28.52
C ALA A 423 44.02 12.39 -29.54
N ASN A 424 44.68 11.22 -29.62
CA ASN A 424 45.71 10.96 -30.63
C ASN A 424 45.12 10.90 -32.06
N LEU A 425 43.92 10.33 -32.23
CA LEU A 425 43.22 10.32 -33.52
C LEU A 425 42.79 11.73 -33.94
N GLU A 426 42.29 12.55 -33.02
CA GLU A 426 41.98 13.97 -33.24
C GLU A 426 43.23 14.76 -33.69
N ALA A 427 44.38 14.54 -33.04
CA ALA A 427 45.65 15.14 -33.42
C ALA A 427 46.13 14.69 -34.83
N ILE A 428 45.94 13.42 -35.19
CA ILE A 428 46.23 12.90 -36.54
C ILE A 428 45.36 13.58 -37.60
N ILE A 429 44.08 13.79 -37.31
CA ILE A 429 43.11 14.44 -38.21
C ILE A 429 43.47 15.92 -38.42
N ALA A 430 43.88 16.62 -37.35
CA ALA A 430 44.30 18.02 -37.39
C ALA A 430 45.68 18.24 -38.02
N GLY A 431 46.56 17.22 -38.02
CA GLY A 431 47.95 17.34 -38.50
C GLY A 431 48.11 17.42 -40.03
N PRO A 432 49.35 17.60 -40.52
CA PRO A 432 49.68 17.72 -41.94
C PRO A 432 49.77 16.36 -42.69
N LEU A 433 49.06 15.33 -42.20
CA LEU A 433 49.10 13.98 -42.76
C LEU A 433 48.22 13.82 -44.03
N PRO A 434 48.50 12.82 -44.90
CA PRO A 434 47.69 12.56 -46.10
C PRO A 434 46.21 12.28 -45.79
N GLU A 435 45.30 12.72 -46.68
CA GLU A 435 43.86 12.54 -46.47
C GLU A 435 43.40 11.08 -46.38
N THR A 436 44.16 10.13 -46.94
CA THR A 436 43.92 8.69 -46.77
C THR A 436 44.09 8.26 -45.30
N VAL A 437 45.13 8.76 -44.62
CA VAL A 437 45.39 8.51 -43.19
C VAL A 437 44.36 9.23 -42.33
N LYS A 438 43.99 10.47 -42.68
CA LYS A 438 42.95 11.22 -41.98
C LYS A 438 41.56 10.60 -42.13
N LYS A 439 41.27 9.94 -43.24
CA LYS A 439 40.02 9.18 -43.43
C LYS A 439 39.96 7.98 -42.48
N ASP A 440 41.00 7.13 -42.44
CA ASP A 440 41.10 6.03 -41.45
C ASP A 440 40.95 6.55 -40.01
N ALA A 441 41.64 7.64 -39.69
CA ALA A 441 41.58 8.23 -38.36
C ALA A 441 40.16 8.73 -38.00
N ARG A 442 39.41 9.33 -38.95
CA ARG A 442 38.01 9.74 -38.74
C ARG A 442 37.08 8.55 -38.51
N GLU A 443 37.21 7.48 -39.30
CA GLU A 443 36.41 6.26 -39.13
C GLU A 443 36.68 5.58 -37.77
N ARG A 444 37.95 5.51 -37.37
CA ARG A 444 38.36 4.96 -36.07
C ARG A 444 37.98 5.86 -34.89
N LEU A 445 37.94 7.18 -35.07
CA LEU A 445 37.47 8.12 -34.05
C LEU A 445 35.99 7.88 -33.72
N VAL A 446 35.13 7.77 -34.74
CA VAL A 446 33.70 7.49 -34.55
C VAL A 446 33.47 6.13 -33.88
N ALA A 447 34.16 5.08 -34.33
CA ALA A 447 34.07 3.76 -33.72
C ALA A 447 34.54 3.76 -32.25
N GLY A 448 35.64 4.47 -31.96
CA GLY A 448 36.18 4.59 -30.61
C GLY A 448 35.32 5.44 -29.67
N GLN A 449 34.66 6.50 -30.17
CA GLN A 449 33.69 7.30 -29.41
C GLN A 449 32.50 6.43 -28.96
N SER A 450 31.94 5.63 -29.87
CA SER A 450 30.87 4.67 -29.55
C SER A 450 31.30 3.64 -28.49
N ALA A 451 32.53 3.10 -28.62
CA ALA A 451 33.08 2.17 -27.63
C ALA A 451 33.34 2.82 -26.26
N LEU A 452 33.78 4.09 -26.22
CA LEU A 452 33.94 4.87 -25.00
C LEU A 452 32.58 5.08 -24.32
N ASP A 453 31.56 5.47 -25.08
CA ASP A 453 30.20 5.72 -24.57
C ASP A 453 29.55 4.48 -23.97
N GLY A 454 29.70 3.32 -24.62
CA GLY A 454 29.28 2.03 -24.09
C GLY A 454 30.00 1.66 -22.80
N THR A 455 31.34 1.82 -22.77
CA THR A 455 32.16 1.54 -21.57
C THR A 455 31.77 2.46 -20.40
N LEU A 456 31.48 3.74 -20.66
CA LEU A 456 31.06 4.71 -19.65
C LEU A 456 29.67 4.39 -19.08
N ASN A 457 28.72 4.00 -19.93
CA ASN A 457 27.40 3.55 -19.47
C ASN A 457 27.52 2.32 -18.55
N TYR A 458 28.31 1.32 -18.95
CA TYR A 458 28.52 0.11 -18.15
C TYR A 458 29.27 0.38 -16.83
N MET A 459 30.22 1.33 -16.81
CA MET A 459 30.85 1.80 -15.58
C MET A 459 29.85 2.49 -14.64
N ILE A 460 28.99 3.37 -15.16
CA ILE A 460 27.95 4.06 -14.37
C ILE A 460 26.93 3.06 -13.82
N GLU A 461 26.58 2.02 -14.57
CA GLU A 461 25.71 0.93 -14.11
C GLU A 461 26.38 0.14 -12.98
N THR A 462 27.65 -0.26 -13.14
CA THR A 462 28.44 -0.95 -12.12
C THR A 462 28.54 -0.11 -10.83
N ILE A 463 28.80 1.19 -10.95
CA ILE A 463 28.83 2.13 -9.82
C ILE A 463 27.48 2.17 -9.08
N LYS A 464 26.36 2.18 -9.81
CA LYS A 464 25.01 2.18 -9.21
C LYS A 464 24.70 0.87 -8.52
N GLN A 465 25.04 -0.28 -9.12
CA GLN A 465 24.90 -1.60 -8.51
C GLN A 465 25.66 -1.67 -7.18
N ILE A 466 26.93 -1.24 -7.16
CA ILE A 466 27.74 -1.20 -5.93
C ILE A 466 27.07 -0.34 -4.84
N GLY A 467 26.49 0.81 -5.20
CA GLY A 467 25.81 1.72 -4.27
C GLY A 467 24.48 1.17 -3.72
N LEU A 468 23.77 0.35 -4.50
CA LEU A 468 22.48 -0.24 -4.14
C LEU A 468 22.63 -1.55 -3.34
N ASP A 469 23.52 -2.44 -3.76
CA ASP A 469 23.55 -3.84 -3.30
C ASP A 469 24.45 -4.07 -2.07
N TYR A 470 25.43 -3.18 -1.80
CA TYR A 470 26.39 -3.34 -0.70
C TYR A 470 26.33 -2.22 0.32
N PRO A 471 26.37 -2.50 1.65
CA PRO A 471 26.54 -1.48 2.68
C PRO A 471 27.79 -0.62 2.47
N ASP A 472 27.75 0.66 2.84
CA ASP A 472 28.87 1.59 2.59
C ASP A 472 30.15 1.16 3.33
N ALA A 473 30.02 0.66 4.57
CA ALA A 473 31.12 0.06 5.32
C ALA A 473 31.72 -1.20 4.63
N THR A 474 30.89 -2.03 4.00
CA THR A 474 31.36 -3.19 3.20
C THR A 474 32.10 -2.71 1.95
N ALA A 475 31.52 -1.78 1.18
CA ALA A 475 32.14 -1.25 -0.03
C ALA A 475 33.47 -0.54 0.29
N GLN A 476 33.52 0.29 1.33
CA GLN A 476 34.74 0.97 1.78
C GLN A 476 35.79 -0.03 2.30
N GLY A 477 35.42 -0.98 3.15
CA GLY A 477 36.35 -2.00 3.67
C GLY A 477 36.95 -2.85 2.55
N GLN A 478 36.15 -3.27 1.58
CA GLN A 478 36.62 -4.05 0.44
C GLN A 478 37.40 -3.21 -0.59
N ALA A 479 37.14 -1.91 -0.69
CA ALA A 479 37.97 -0.98 -1.47
C ALA A 479 39.39 -0.88 -0.90
N GLU A 480 39.56 -0.76 0.43
CA GLU A 480 40.87 -0.77 1.07
C GLU A 480 41.63 -2.08 0.86
N VAL A 481 40.94 -3.23 0.96
CA VAL A 481 41.53 -4.54 0.65
C VAL A 481 41.97 -4.61 -0.82
N LEU A 482 41.15 -4.11 -1.75
CA LEU A 482 41.46 -4.10 -3.18
C LEU A 482 42.66 -3.20 -3.51
N LYS A 483 42.78 -2.03 -2.88
CA LYS A 483 43.95 -1.14 -3.05
C LYS A 483 45.25 -1.84 -2.64
N ARG A 484 45.25 -2.55 -1.51
CA ARG A 484 46.39 -3.37 -1.06
C ARG A 484 46.68 -4.55 -1.99
N GLU A 485 45.65 -5.20 -2.55
CA GLU A 485 45.83 -6.24 -3.58
C GLU A 485 46.49 -5.70 -4.86
N PHE A 486 46.15 -4.48 -5.28
CA PHE A 486 46.76 -3.83 -6.45
C PHE A 486 48.20 -3.37 -6.18
N GLU A 487 48.48 -2.83 -4.99
CA GLU A 487 49.83 -2.47 -4.55
C GLU A 487 50.75 -3.71 -4.51
N ALA A 488 50.31 -4.80 -3.88
CA ALA A 488 51.05 -6.06 -3.81
C ALA A 488 51.29 -6.74 -5.17
N ARG A 489 50.57 -6.31 -6.22
CA ARG A 489 50.72 -6.77 -7.62
C ARG A 489 51.48 -5.77 -8.50
N SER A 490 52.11 -4.75 -7.91
CA SER A 490 52.84 -3.68 -8.62
C SER A 490 51.98 -2.86 -9.59
N VAL A 491 50.66 -2.80 -9.38
CA VAL A 491 49.71 -2.03 -10.19
C VAL A 491 48.98 -0.97 -9.35
N ALA A 492 49.72 -0.31 -8.45
CA ALA A 492 49.21 0.72 -7.54
C ALA A 492 48.50 1.90 -8.23
N ALA A 493 48.72 2.11 -9.53
CA ALA A 493 48.00 3.10 -10.35
C ALA A 493 46.48 2.92 -10.37
N TYR A 494 45.96 1.73 -10.03
CA TYR A 494 44.51 1.52 -9.89
C TYR A 494 43.92 2.07 -8.59
N ALA A 495 44.71 2.40 -7.57
CA ALA A 495 44.17 2.81 -6.27
C ALA A 495 43.29 4.10 -6.34
N PRO A 496 43.69 5.18 -7.05
CA PRO A 496 42.82 6.34 -7.26
C PRO A 496 41.53 6.03 -8.03
N LEU A 497 41.53 4.99 -8.87
CA LEU A 497 40.36 4.56 -9.65
C LEU A 497 39.37 3.78 -8.77
N VAL A 498 39.87 2.95 -7.83
CA VAL A 498 39.04 2.32 -6.80
C VAL A 498 38.36 3.38 -5.93
N ASP A 499 39.11 4.41 -5.50
CA ASP A 499 38.55 5.52 -4.72
C ASP A 499 37.50 6.31 -5.51
N LEU A 500 37.72 6.56 -6.81
CA LEU A 500 36.74 7.21 -7.68
C LEU A 500 35.43 6.41 -7.78
N VAL A 501 35.52 5.09 -8.01
CA VAL A 501 34.35 4.19 -8.06
C VAL A 501 33.60 4.18 -6.72
N GLN A 502 34.33 4.09 -5.60
CA GLN A 502 33.76 4.10 -4.25
C GLN A 502 33.02 5.42 -3.95
N ARG A 503 33.60 6.57 -4.31
CA ARG A 503 32.96 7.88 -4.14
C ARG A 503 31.65 7.98 -4.92
N PHE A 504 31.64 7.65 -6.21
CA PHE A 504 30.41 7.72 -7.01
C PHE A 504 29.39 6.64 -6.60
N ALA A 505 29.80 5.49 -6.08
CA ALA A 505 28.86 4.50 -5.53
C ALA A 505 28.17 5.02 -4.26
N ARG A 506 28.88 5.77 -3.41
CA ARG A 506 28.30 6.50 -2.28
C ARG A 506 27.35 7.62 -2.73
N THR A 507 27.69 8.36 -3.78
CA THR A 507 26.77 9.34 -4.43
C THR A 507 25.49 8.66 -4.91
N ALA A 508 25.59 7.52 -5.61
CA ALA A 508 24.44 6.74 -6.08
C ALA A 508 23.57 6.24 -4.92
N ARG A 509 24.19 5.74 -3.83
CA ARG A 509 23.48 5.34 -2.60
C ARG A 509 22.65 6.48 -2.00
N GLN A 510 23.17 7.70 -2.03
CA GLN A 510 22.50 8.90 -1.51
C GLN A 510 21.36 9.40 -2.42
N GLY A 511 20.99 8.64 -3.46
CA GLY A 511 19.96 9.02 -4.44
C GLY A 511 20.41 10.10 -5.42
N GLN A 512 21.69 10.50 -5.40
CA GLN A 512 22.22 11.51 -6.29
C GLN A 512 22.60 10.89 -7.66
N PRO A 513 22.33 11.59 -8.77
CA PRO A 513 22.60 11.07 -10.10
C PRO A 513 24.12 11.08 -10.40
N VAL A 514 24.69 9.90 -10.67
CA VAL A 514 26.05 9.77 -11.21
C VAL A 514 26.05 10.25 -12.66
N ARG A 515 26.63 11.43 -12.93
CA ARG A 515 26.61 12.06 -14.25
C ARG A 515 27.81 11.67 -15.13
N ARG A 516 27.58 11.60 -16.44
CA ARG A 516 28.58 11.16 -17.44
C ARG A 516 29.77 12.13 -17.53
N ASP A 517 29.47 13.42 -17.55
CA ASP A 517 30.44 14.53 -17.58
C ASP A 517 31.28 14.60 -16.29
N GLU A 518 30.66 14.44 -15.12
CA GLU A 518 31.36 14.40 -13.82
C GLU A 518 32.33 13.21 -13.73
N VAL A 519 31.88 12.00 -14.10
CA VAL A 519 32.74 10.80 -14.11
C VAL A 519 33.92 10.97 -15.06
N LEU A 520 33.69 11.51 -16.27
CA LEU A 520 34.77 11.81 -17.22
C LEU A 520 35.73 12.89 -16.70
N ALA A 521 35.24 13.93 -16.03
CA ALA A 521 36.09 14.98 -15.45
C ALA A 521 36.99 14.44 -14.33
N GLU A 522 36.45 13.60 -13.45
CA GLU A 522 37.21 12.98 -12.35
C GLU A 522 38.22 11.93 -12.85
N LEU A 523 37.87 11.14 -13.88
CA LEU A 523 38.80 10.18 -14.50
C LEU A 523 40.05 10.86 -15.06
N ALA A 524 39.91 12.04 -15.67
CA ALA A 524 41.05 12.81 -16.18
C ALA A 524 42.02 13.27 -15.06
N LYS A 525 41.49 13.58 -13.87
CA LYS A 525 42.29 13.94 -12.69
C LYS A 525 43.00 12.70 -12.13
N ALA A 526 42.28 11.59 -11.97
CA ALA A 526 42.82 10.34 -11.42
C ALA A 526 43.91 9.69 -12.29
N ALA A 527 43.90 9.95 -13.61
CA ALA A 527 44.88 9.45 -14.57
C ALA A 527 46.22 10.19 -14.55
N THR A 528 46.31 11.37 -13.92
CA THR A 528 47.54 12.17 -13.91
C THR A 528 48.48 11.63 -12.82
N PRO A 529 49.72 11.17 -13.13
CA PRO A 529 50.62 10.70 -12.10
C PRO A 529 50.93 11.83 -11.13
N ALA A 530 50.85 11.55 -9.82
CA ALA A 530 51.43 12.44 -8.81
C ALA A 530 52.91 12.63 -9.16
N LYS A 531 53.34 13.88 -9.35
CA LYS A 531 54.76 14.21 -9.52
C LYS A 531 55.50 13.70 -8.27
N ARG A 532 56.44 12.78 -8.48
CA ARG A 532 57.40 12.34 -7.46
C ARG A 532 58.36 13.45 -7.12
#